data_AF-A0A0F9I3F2-F1
#
_entry.id   AF-A0A0F9I3F2-F1
#
_cell.length_a   1.000
_cell.length_b   1.000
_cell.length_c   1.000
_cell.angle_alpha   90.00
_cell.angle_beta   90.00
_cell.angle_gamma   90.00
#
_symmetry.space_group_name_H-M   'P 1'
#
loop_
_entity.id
_entity.type
_entity.pdbx_description
1 polymer ?
#
loop_
_entity_poly.entity_id
_entity_poly.type
_entity_poly.pdbx_seq_one_letter_code
_entity_poly.pdbx_strand_id
1 'polypeptide(L)'
;MQNKKGQITLLLFFFVAAALTIMLILGITAWTAKIVDDELRSFDFEIGNISWNETYNQSTGRVLKAASTTSPQMISVGLLIGMILIMMFIGYHSDIKNKLWIMLDVGVMIIVEIFAGIIASSFTSLMNITPELLDVYSTTLSAGSKFVLNLPVIVPIVGVIIMIVTHIVSRIKRREDVAKF
;
A
#
# COMPACT_ATOMS: atom_id res chain seq x y z
N MET A 1 -32.47 -2.58 7.89
CA MET A 1 -31.15 -3.12 8.30
C MET A 1 -30.34 -3.37 7.03
N GLN A 2 -29.44 -2.47 6.66
CA GLN A 2 -28.57 -2.68 5.49
C GLN A 2 -27.61 -3.84 5.77
N ASN A 3 -27.47 -4.73 4.80
CA ASN A 3 -26.68 -5.94 4.89
C ASN A 3 -25.18 -5.56 4.95
N LYS A 4 -24.64 -5.36 6.16
CA LYS A 4 -23.22 -5.04 6.40
C LYS A 4 -22.24 -6.19 6.04
N LYS A 5 -22.75 -7.27 5.44
CA LYS A 5 -22.03 -8.53 5.20
C LYS A 5 -21.64 -8.61 3.73
N GLY A 6 -20.35 -8.75 3.47
CA GLY A 6 -19.72 -8.54 2.15
C GLY A 6 -19.00 -7.19 2.02
N GLN A 7 -19.29 -6.20 2.89
CA GLN A 7 -18.60 -4.91 2.89
C GLN A 7 -17.10 -5.03 3.19
N ILE A 8 -16.70 -5.93 4.10
CA ILE A 8 -15.30 -6.09 4.50
C ILE A 8 -14.45 -6.55 3.30
N THR A 9 -14.98 -7.48 2.52
CA THR A 9 -14.27 -8.10 1.40
C THR A 9 -14.26 -7.22 0.16
N LEU A 10 -15.35 -6.49 -0.11
CA LEU A 10 -15.40 -5.44 -1.14
C LEU A 10 -14.41 -4.31 -0.82
N LEU A 11 -14.30 -3.96 0.46
CA LEU A 11 -13.34 -2.97 0.94
C LEU A 11 -11.91 -3.48 0.78
N LEU A 12 -11.63 -4.76 1.02
CA LEU A 12 -10.34 -5.41 0.75
C LEU A 12 -9.95 -5.27 -0.73
N PHE A 13 -10.91 -5.47 -1.64
CA PHE A 13 -10.70 -5.25 -3.08
C PHE A 13 -10.37 -3.78 -3.40
N PHE A 14 -11.16 -2.82 -2.91
CA PHE A 14 -10.87 -1.40 -3.08
C PHE A 14 -9.52 -1.00 -2.47
N PHE A 15 -9.11 -1.64 -1.38
CA PHE A 15 -7.83 -1.42 -0.74
C PHE A 15 -6.65 -1.85 -1.62
N VAL A 16 -6.72 -3.05 -2.18
CA VAL A 16 -5.69 -3.55 -3.10
C VAL A 16 -5.58 -2.65 -4.32
N ALA A 17 -6.71 -2.21 -4.89
CA ALA A 17 -6.74 -1.27 -6.00
C ALA A 17 -6.17 0.11 -5.64
N ALA A 18 -6.53 0.66 -4.47
CA ALA A 18 -6.02 1.96 -4.00
C ALA A 18 -4.51 1.91 -3.72
N ALA A 19 -4.02 0.83 -3.12
CA ALA A 19 -2.60 0.62 -2.85
C ALA A 19 -1.80 0.63 -4.16
N LEU A 20 -2.29 -0.05 -5.21
CA LEU A 20 -1.65 -0.01 -6.53
C LEU A 20 -1.63 1.42 -7.09
N THR A 21 -2.78 2.10 -7.13
CA THR A 21 -2.87 3.46 -7.70
C THR A 21 -1.92 4.43 -7.01
N ILE A 22 -1.85 4.39 -5.67
CA ILE A 22 -0.96 5.27 -4.90
C ILE A 22 0.50 4.91 -5.15
N MET A 23 0.85 3.62 -5.20
CA MET A 23 2.21 3.18 -5.50
C MET A 23 2.67 3.62 -6.90
N LEU A 24 1.78 3.60 -7.90
CA LEU A 24 2.07 4.11 -9.24
C LEU A 24 2.31 5.63 -9.23
N ILE A 25 1.46 6.39 -8.56
CA ILE A 25 1.63 7.84 -8.43
C ILE A 25 2.95 8.17 -7.73
N LEU A 26 3.28 7.46 -6.64
CA LEU A 26 4.53 7.66 -5.91
C LEU A 26 5.76 7.34 -6.74
N GLY A 27 5.73 6.24 -7.51
CA GLY A 27 6.84 5.88 -8.40
C GLY A 27 7.06 6.87 -9.54
N ILE A 28 5.98 7.32 -10.19
CA ILE A 28 6.06 8.37 -11.22
C ILE A 28 6.58 9.68 -10.62
N THR A 29 6.08 10.07 -9.44
CA THR A 29 6.51 11.31 -8.77
C THR A 29 7.99 11.26 -8.37
N ALA A 30 8.45 10.13 -7.83
CA ALA A 30 9.84 9.92 -7.47
C ALA A 30 10.76 9.91 -8.71
N TRP A 31 10.31 9.29 -9.80
CA TRP A 31 11.01 9.30 -11.09
C TRP A 31 11.13 10.70 -11.68
N THR A 32 10.04 11.47 -11.72
CA THR A 32 10.05 12.86 -12.18
C THR A 32 10.94 13.73 -11.29
N ALA A 33 10.90 13.55 -9.97
CA ALA A 33 11.77 14.28 -9.04
C ALA A 33 13.26 13.94 -9.26
N LYS A 34 13.59 12.70 -9.61
CA LYS A 34 14.95 12.27 -9.95
C LYS A 34 15.43 12.93 -11.24
N ILE A 35 14.61 12.93 -12.31
CA ILE A 35 14.96 13.61 -13.58
C ILE A 35 15.19 15.10 -13.35
N VAL A 36 14.33 15.76 -12.57
CA VAL A 36 14.48 17.18 -12.25
C VAL A 36 15.74 17.43 -11.41
N ASP A 37 16.10 16.54 -10.48
CA ASP A 37 17.35 16.66 -9.71
C ASP A 37 18.58 16.49 -10.61
N ASP A 38 18.57 15.50 -11.50
CA ASP A 38 19.66 15.23 -12.44
C ASP A 38 19.87 16.41 -13.41
N GLU A 39 18.78 16.99 -13.94
CA GLU A 39 18.86 18.16 -14.83
C GLU A 39 19.26 19.45 -14.09
N LEU A 40 18.80 19.66 -12.85
CA LEU A 40 19.18 20.87 -12.11
C LEU A 40 20.64 20.83 -11.62
N ARG A 41 21.19 19.63 -11.38
CA ARG A 41 22.60 19.42 -11.06
C ARG A 41 23.51 19.56 -12.28
N SER A 42 23.00 19.35 -13.49
CA SER A 42 23.79 19.45 -14.72
C SER A 42 24.14 20.91 -15.09
N PHE A 43 23.41 21.88 -14.54
CA PHE A 43 23.75 23.29 -14.66
C PHE A 43 24.99 23.60 -13.80
N ASP A 44 26.14 23.74 -14.43
CA ASP A 44 27.36 24.21 -13.77
C ASP A 44 27.61 25.67 -14.12
N PHE A 45 27.13 26.57 -13.26
CA PHE A 45 27.42 27.99 -13.37
C PHE A 45 27.75 28.60 -12.02
N GLU A 46 28.70 29.53 -12.02
CA GLU A 46 29.11 30.28 -10.85
C GLU A 46 28.55 31.70 -10.96
N ILE A 47 27.77 32.15 -9.97
CA ILE A 47 27.36 33.56 -9.85
C ILE A 47 28.17 34.17 -8.69
N GLY A 48 29.28 34.83 -9.03
CA GLY A 48 30.22 35.36 -8.04
C GLY A 48 31.05 34.24 -7.39
N ASN A 49 31.22 34.28 -6.06
CA ASN A 49 32.02 33.31 -5.29
C ASN A 49 31.19 32.15 -4.72
N ILE A 50 29.93 32.00 -5.16
CA ILE A 50 29.00 30.99 -4.67
C ILE A 50 28.69 30.04 -5.83
N SER A 51 29.08 28.78 -5.65
CA SER A 51 28.75 27.71 -6.60
C SER A 51 27.25 27.43 -6.59
N TRP A 52 26.63 27.35 -7.77
CA TRP A 52 25.25 26.91 -7.93
C TRP A 52 25.01 25.56 -7.26
N ASN A 53 25.95 24.63 -7.41
CA ASN A 53 25.85 23.28 -6.86
C ASN A 53 25.77 23.32 -5.31
N GLU A 54 26.48 24.24 -4.67
CA GLU A 54 26.45 24.39 -3.21
C GLU A 54 25.13 25.00 -2.71
N THR A 55 24.61 26.01 -3.42
CA THR A 55 23.29 26.60 -3.11
C THR A 55 22.15 25.62 -3.36
N TYR A 56 22.24 24.86 -4.46
CA TYR A 56 21.30 23.83 -4.85
C TYR A 56 21.22 22.71 -3.79
N ASN A 57 22.38 22.18 -3.36
CA ASN A 57 22.43 21.11 -2.36
C ASN A 57 21.93 21.55 -0.96
N GLN A 58 21.95 22.85 -0.65
CA GLN A 58 21.43 23.37 0.62
C GLN A 58 19.92 23.69 0.59
N SER A 59 19.31 23.83 -0.59
CA SER A 59 17.91 24.24 -0.77
C SER A 59 17.10 23.23 -1.60
N THR A 60 16.99 23.45 -2.91
CA THR A 60 16.15 22.69 -3.84
C THR A 60 16.54 21.21 -3.90
N GLY A 61 17.82 20.88 -3.82
CA GLY A 61 18.32 19.50 -3.79
C GLY A 61 17.88 18.73 -2.53
N ARG A 62 17.67 19.40 -1.38
CA ARG A 62 17.10 18.75 -0.18
C ARG A 62 15.63 18.43 -0.36
N VAL A 63 14.88 19.33 -0.98
CA VAL A 63 13.45 19.15 -1.26
C VAL A 63 13.25 18.04 -2.30
N LEU A 64 14.03 18.04 -3.37
CA LEU A 64 13.99 17.02 -4.41
C LEU A 64 14.43 15.65 -3.87
N LYS A 65 15.47 15.59 -3.03
CA LYS A 65 15.87 14.36 -2.34
C LYS A 65 14.78 13.86 -1.39
N ALA A 66 14.11 14.75 -0.66
CA ALA A 66 12.99 14.37 0.20
C ALA A 66 11.79 13.85 -0.62
N ALA A 67 11.52 14.45 -1.79
CA ALA A 67 10.45 14.05 -2.69
C ALA A 67 10.76 12.75 -3.45
N SER A 68 12.02 12.50 -3.79
CA SER A 68 12.44 11.29 -4.48
C SER A 68 12.58 10.12 -3.53
N THR A 69 13.24 10.25 -2.37
CA THR A 69 13.57 9.10 -1.51
C THR A 69 12.74 8.97 -0.24
N THR A 70 12.69 10.02 0.58
CA THR A 70 12.24 9.87 1.97
C THR A 70 10.71 9.84 2.07
N SER A 71 10.04 10.73 1.34
CA SER A 71 8.58 10.85 1.39
C SER A 71 7.88 9.62 0.79
N PRO A 72 8.30 9.09 -0.38
CA PRO A 72 7.63 7.94 -0.97
C PRO A 72 7.75 6.67 -0.11
N GLN A 73 8.89 6.45 0.54
CA GLN A 73 9.05 5.33 1.48
C GLN A 73 8.17 5.47 2.71
N MET A 74 8.19 6.63 3.38
CA MET A 74 7.35 6.85 4.56
C MET A 74 5.86 6.75 4.25
N ILE A 75 5.42 7.30 3.12
CA ILE A 75 4.03 7.21 2.67
C ILE A 75 3.68 5.75 2.36
N SER A 76 4.54 5.02 1.65
CA SER A 76 4.28 3.61 1.35
C SER A 76 4.12 2.77 2.62
N VAL A 77 5.05 2.86 3.58
CA VAL A 77 4.99 2.11 4.85
C VAL A 77 3.81 2.55 5.72
N GLY A 78 3.55 3.86 5.80
CA GLY A 78 2.41 4.40 6.54
C GLY A 78 1.07 3.90 5.98
N LEU A 79 0.97 3.79 4.66
CA LEU A 79 -0.20 3.24 3.98
C LEU A 79 -0.38 1.76 4.33
N LEU A 80 0.69 0.96 4.34
CA LEU A 80 0.63 -0.46 4.76
C LEU A 80 0.09 -0.64 6.17
N ILE A 81 0.62 0.14 7.11
CA ILE A 81 0.17 0.09 8.51
C ILE A 81 -1.28 0.55 8.60
N GLY A 82 -1.64 1.63 7.89
CA GLY A 82 -3.02 2.12 7.82
C GLY A 82 -4.00 1.08 7.30
N MET A 83 -3.62 0.33 6.27
CA MET A 83 -4.44 -0.76 5.71
C MET A 83 -4.73 -1.85 6.74
N ILE A 84 -3.70 -2.31 7.46
CA ILE A 84 -3.84 -3.34 8.49
C ILE A 84 -4.77 -2.84 9.61
N LEU A 85 -4.58 -1.61 10.08
CA LEU A 85 -5.37 -1.03 11.16
C LEU A 85 -6.85 -0.86 10.78
N ILE A 86 -7.14 -0.36 9.57
CA ILE A 86 -8.51 -0.20 9.08
C ILE A 86 -9.21 -1.56 8.97
N MET A 87 -8.49 -2.58 8.47
CA MET A 87 -9.02 -3.94 8.39
C MET A 87 -9.32 -4.54 9.77
N MET A 88 -8.44 -4.33 10.76
CA MET A 88 -8.70 -4.76 12.14
C MET A 88 -9.92 -4.04 12.75
N PHE A 89 -10.03 -2.74 12.53
CA PHE A 89 -11.14 -1.94 13.05
C PHE A 89 -12.49 -2.39 12.48
N ILE A 90 -12.54 -2.67 11.18
CA ILE A 90 -13.75 -3.14 10.49
C ILE A 90 -14.09 -4.58 10.89
N GLY A 91 -13.08 -5.45 11.02
CA GLY A 91 -13.25 -6.81 11.50
C GLY A 91 -13.83 -6.88 12.91
N TYR A 92 -13.44 -5.93 13.79
CA TYR A 92 -13.99 -5.79 15.14
C TYR A 92 -15.47 -5.35 15.14
N HIS A 93 -15.87 -4.48 14.21
CA HIS A 93 -17.22 -3.93 14.17
C HIS A 93 -18.25 -4.82 13.44
N SER A 94 -17.82 -5.95 12.87
CA SER A 94 -18.65 -6.80 12.02
C SER A 94 -19.20 -8.01 12.76
N ASP A 95 -20.52 -8.06 12.94
CA ASP A 95 -21.22 -9.20 13.57
C ASP A 95 -21.60 -10.28 12.54
N ILE A 96 -20.78 -11.33 12.43
CA ILE A 96 -21.04 -12.48 11.56
C ILE A 96 -21.72 -13.60 12.36
N LYS A 97 -23.02 -13.80 12.13
CA LYS A 97 -23.87 -14.77 12.86
C LYS A 97 -23.95 -16.19 12.24
N ASN A 98 -23.49 -16.45 11.01
CA ASN A 98 -23.80 -17.71 10.28
C ASN A 98 -22.60 -18.39 9.59
N LYS A 99 -22.49 -19.72 9.72
CA LYS A 99 -21.44 -20.59 9.12
C LYS A 99 -21.36 -20.50 7.58
N LEU A 100 -22.49 -20.25 6.91
CA LEU A 100 -22.58 -20.15 5.45
C LEU A 100 -21.77 -18.97 4.88
N TRP A 101 -21.45 -17.97 5.70
CA TRP A 101 -20.65 -16.81 5.30
C TRP A 101 -19.16 -17.10 5.23
N ILE A 102 -18.65 -18.07 6.00
CA ILE A 102 -17.22 -18.43 5.95
C ILE A 102 -16.87 -18.98 4.57
N MET A 103 -17.74 -19.80 3.97
CA MET A 103 -17.54 -20.29 2.60
C MET A 103 -17.55 -19.17 1.57
N LEU A 104 -18.41 -18.16 1.75
CA LEU A 104 -18.46 -16.99 0.86
C LEU A 104 -17.19 -16.13 1.01
N ASP A 105 -16.72 -15.90 2.24
CA ASP A 105 -15.48 -15.16 2.49
C ASP A 105 -14.25 -15.86 1.89
N VAL A 106 -14.18 -17.20 1.98
CA VAL A 106 -13.13 -17.99 1.30
C VAL A 106 -13.21 -17.82 -0.21
N GLY A 107 -14.40 -17.93 -0.81
CA GLY A 107 -14.59 -17.75 -2.25
C GLY A 107 -14.15 -16.36 -2.75
N VAL A 108 -14.49 -15.31 -2.00
CA VAL A 108 -14.06 -13.96 -2.35
C VAL A 108 -12.56 -13.76 -2.10
N MET A 109 -11.98 -14.37 -1.06
CA MET A 109 -10.54 -14.31 -0.81
C MET A 109 -9.73 -14.87 -1.99
N ILE A 110 -10.19 -15.97 -2.59
CA ILE A 110 -9.61 -16.55 -3.82
C ILE A 110 -9.67 -15.54 -4.97
N ILE A 111 -10.80 -14.85 -5.16
CA ILE A 111 -10.93 -13.82 -6.20
C ILE A 111 -9.94 -12.69 -5.96
N VAL A 112 -9.85 -12.17 -4.73
CA VAL A 112 -8.92 -11.08 -4.38
C VAL A 112 -7.47 -11.51 -4.54
N GLU A 113 -7.13 -12.77 -4.24
CA GLU A 113 -5.80 -13.34 -4.47
C GLU A 113 -5.44 -13.39 -5.96
N ILE A 114 -6.36 -13.81 -6.83
CA ILE A 114 -6.17 -13.78 -8.29
C ILE A 114 -5.90 -12.34 -8.75
N PHE A 115 -6.68 -11.38 -8.28
CA PHE A 115 -6.46 -9.96 -8.59
C PHE A 115 -5.11 -9.45 -8.06
N ALA A 116 -4.72 -9.83 -6.86
CA ALA A 116 -3.40 -9.51 -6.30
C ALA A 116 -2.28 -10.06 -7.19
N GLY A 117 -2.43 -11.27 -7.72
CA GLY A 117 -1.51 -11.88 -8.70
C GLY A 117 -1.39 -11.07 -9.98
N ILE A 118 -2.52 -10.69 -10.58
CA ILE A 118 -2.56 -9.84 -11.79
C ILE A 118 -1.88 -8.50 -11.53
N ILE A 119 -2.14 -7.91 -10.37
CA ILE A 119 -1.55 -6.64 -9.94
C ILE A 119 -0.03 -6.76 -9.79
N ALA A 120 0.46 -7.76 -9.08
CA ALA A 120 1.90 -7.97 -8.88
C ALA A 120 2.60 -8.20 -10.23
N SER A 121 1.99 -8.98 -11.13
CA SER A 121 2.51 -9.20 -12.49
C SER A 121 2.53 -7.90 -13.31
N SER A 122 1.45 -7.13 -13.27
CA SER A 122 1.35 -5.86 -14.01
C SER A 122 2.37 -4.84 -13.50
N PHE A 123 2.56 -4.79 -12.18
CA PHE A 123 3.55 -3.93 -11.54
C PHE A 123 4.98 -4.34 -11.91
N THR A 124 5.27 -5.64 -11.97
CA THR A 124 6.56 -6.15 -12.45
C THR A 124 6.84 -5.70 -13.88
N SER A 125 5.84 -5.81 -14.78
CA SER A 125 5.97 -5.34 -16.15
C SER A 125 6.23 -3.83 -16.21
N LEU A 126 5.53 -3.03 -15.40
CA LEU A 126 5.71 -1.57 -15.32
C LEU A 126 7.10 -1.17 -14.82
N MET A 127 7.61 -1.84 -13.78
CA MET A 127 8.95 -1.59 -13.26
C MET A 127 10.04 -1.83 -14.31
N ASN A 128 9.83 -2.79 -15.21
CA ASN A 128 10.81 -3.21 -16.20
C ASN A 128 10.71 -2.46 -17.55
N ILE A 129 9.85 -1.44 -17.68
CA ILE A 129 9.71 -0.66 -18.93
C ILE A 129 10.99 0.11 -19.24
N THR A 130 11.59 0.77 -18.24
CA THR A 130 12.87 1.47 -18.40
C THR A 130 13.83 1.18 -17.24
N PRO A 131 15.15 1.23 -17.46
CA PRO A 131 16.14 1.06 -16.39
C PRO A 131 16.00 2.10 -15.28
N GLU A 132 15.61 3.35 -15.58
CA GLU A 132 15.47 4.39 -14.55
C GLU A 132 14.26 4.13 -13.64
N LEU A 133 13.14 3.66 -14.20
CA LEU A 133 11.97 3.25 -13.43
C LEU A 133 12.27 2.04 -12.56
N LEU A 134 13.01 1.06 -13.07
CA LEU A 134 13.45 -0.09 -12.30
C LEU A 134 14.31 0.33 -11.10
N ASP A 135 15.25 1.26 -11.31
CA ASP A 135 16.07 1.80 -10.22
C ASP A 135 15.21 2.50 -9.17
N VAL A 136 14.31 3.40 -9.57
CA VAL A 136 13.40 4.09 -8.63
C VAL A 136 12.57 3.09 -7.82
N TYR A 137 11.96 2.09 -8.44
CA TYR A 137 11.14 1.13 -7.69
C TYR A 137 11.96 0.15 -6.84
N SER A 138 13.19 -0.20 -7.24
CA SER A 138 14.01 -1.19 -6.52
C SER A 138 14.84 -0.58 -5.39
N THR A 139 15.35 0.63 -5.56
CA THR A 139 16.23 1.31 -4.58
C THR A 139 15.46 2.33 -3.76
N THR A 140 14.67 3.16 -4.43
CA THR A 140 14.02 4.32 -3.82
C THR A 140 12.68 3.93 -3.17
N LEU A 141 11.88 3.09 -3.82
CA LEU A 141 10.59 2.61 -3.31
C LEU A 141 10.62 1.13 -2.88
N SER A 142 11.81 0.62 -2.52
CA SER A 142 12.05 -0.81 -2.25
C SER A 142 11.00 -1.48 -1.36
N ALA A 143 10.63 -0.84 -0.23
CA ALA A 143 9.65 -1.40 0.70
C ALA A 143 8.24 -1.49 0.10
N GLY A 144 7.77 -0.42 -0.54
CA GLY A 144 6.47 -0.40 -1.21
C GLY A 144 6.40 -1.35 -2.40
N SER A 145 7.47 -1.40 -3.21
CA SER A 145 7.57 -2.32 -4.34
C SER A 145 7.55 -3.78 -3.90
N LYS A 146 8.33 -4.12 -2.86
CA LYS A 146 8.29 -5.46 -2.25
C LYS A 146 6.90 -5.80 -1.73
N PHE A 147 6.17 -4.85 -1.16
CA PHE A 147 4.80 -5.10 -0.74
C PHE A 147 3.89 -5.41 -1.92
N VAL A 148 3.89 -4.59 -2.98
CA VAL A 148 3.05 -4.81 -4.17
C VAL A 148 3.36 -6.16 -4.81
N LEU A 149 4.64 -6.51 -4.92
CA LEU A 149 5.08 -7.80 -5.47
C LEU A 149 4.66 -8.98 -4.58
N ASN A 150 4.59 -8.79 -3.27
CA ASN A 150 4.15 -9.82 -2.32
C ASN A 150 2.66 -9.75 -1.96
N LEU A 151 1.87 -8.89 -2.61
CA LEU A 151 0.42 -8.81 -2.42
C LEU A 151 -0.26 -10.19 -2.52
N PRO A 152 0.07 -11.07 -3.49
CA PRO A 152 -0.57 -12.39 -3.60
C PRO A 152 -0.37 -13.26 -2.36
N VAL A 153 0.72 -13.05 -1.61
CA VAL A 153 1.03 -13.80 -0.38
C VAL A 153 0.44 -13.10 0.84
N ILE A 154 0.51 -11.77 0.89
CA ILE A 154 0.07 -10.98 2.05
C ILE A 154 -1.47 -10.99 2.17
N VAL A 155 -2.18 -10.87 1.05
CA VAL A 155 -3.65 -10.85 1.00
C VAL A 155 -4.28 -12.08 1.69
N PRO A 156 -3.93 -13.34 1.36
CA PRO A 156 -4.52 -14.49 2.01
C PRO A 156 -4.14 -14.58 3.50
N ILE A 157 -2.91 -14.22 3.87
CA ILE A 157 -2.47 -14.19 5.28
C ILE A 157 -3.34 -13.21 6.10
N VAL A 158 -3.47 -11.98 5.61
CA VAL A 158 -4.28 -10.94 6.27
C VAL A 158 -5.75 -11.34 6.29
N GLY A 159 -6.26 -11.90 5.19
CA GLY A 159 -7.61 -12.42 5.10
C GLY A 159 -7.92 -13.48 6.16
N VAL A 160 -7.01 -14.45 6.36
CA VAL A 160 -7.14 -15.48 7.39
C VAL A 160 -7.10 -14.88 8.80
N ILE A 161 -6.18 -13.94 9.07
CA ILE A 161 -6.10 -13.26 10.37
C ILE A 161 -7.42 -12.54 10.69
N ILE A 162 -7.97 -11.80 9.73
CA ILE A 162 -9.27 -11.12 9.90
C ILE A 162 -10.36 -12.13 10.20
N MET A 163 -10.42 -13.23 9.45
CA MET A 163 -11.42 -14.28 9.67
C MET A 163 -11.35 -14.86 11.09
N ILE A 164 -10.15 -15.10 11.61
CA ILE A 164 -9.92 -15.56 12.99
C ILE A 164 -10.40 -14.50 13.99
N VAL A 165 -9.96 -13.25 13.84
CA VAL A 165 -10.30 -12.15 14.75
C VAL A 165 -11.81 -11.92 14.79
N THR A 166 -12.46 -11.84 13.63
CA THR A 166 -13.91 -11.67 13.54
C THR A 166 -14.65 -12.87 14.18
N HIS A 167 -14.12 -14.09 14.06
CA HIS A 167 -14.72 -15.25 14.72
C HIS A 167 -14.57 -15.22 16.25
N ILE A 168 -13.42 -14.76 16.77
CA ILE A 168 -13.20 -14.62 18.20
C ILE A 168 -14.11 -13.55 18.79
N VAL A 169 -14.15 -12.35 18.17
CA VAL A 169 -14.95 -11.22 18.63
C VAL A 169 -16.45 -11.55 18.63
N SER A 170 -16.94 -12.20 17.57
CA SER A 170 -18.36 -12.62 17.50
C SER A 170 -18.73 -13.65 18.56
N ARG A 171 -17.81 -14.53 18.96
CA ARG A 171 -18.04 -15.48 20.08
C ARG A 171 -18.11 -14.78 21.43
N ILE A 172 -17.28 -13.76 21.67
CA ILE A 172 -17.27 -12.99 22.93
C ILE A 172 -18.59 -12.24 23.10
N LYS A 173 -19.01 -11.47 22.08
CA LYS A 173 -20.31 -10.78 22.08
C LYS A 173 -21.49 -11.71 22.35
N ARG A 174 -21.48 -12.90 21.72
CA ARG A 174 -22.55 -13.88 21.93
C ARG A 174 -22.63 -14.39 23.38
N ARG A 175 -21.50 -14.49 24.10
CA ARG A 175 -21.49 -14.88 25.51
C ARG A 175 -22.01 -13.75 26.42
N GLU A 176 -21.66 -12.51 26.13
CA GLU A 176 -22.16 -11.34 26.88
C GLU A 176 -23.67 -11.17 26.71
N ASP A 177 -24.20 -11.39 25.50
CA ASP A 177 -25.64 -11.33 25.25
C ASP A 177 -26.39 -12.40 26.05
N VAL A 178 -25.85 -13.61 26.17
CA VAL A 178 -26.46 -14.71 26.95
C VAL A 178 -26.37 -14.48 28.45
N ALA A 179 -25.32 -13.81 28.94
CA ALA A 179 -25.16 -13.50 30.36
C ALA A 179 -26.05 -12.35 30.87
N LYS A 180 -26.68 -11.60 29.96
CA LYS A 180 -27.62 -10.51 30.27
C LYS A 180 -29.09 -10.97 30.33
N PHE A 181 -29.37 -12.22 30.00
CA PHE A 181 -30.67 -12.88 30.18
C PHE A 181 -30.59 -13.84 31.37
#